data_AF-A0A392NZ46-F1
#
_entry.id   AF-A0A392NZ46-F1
#
_cell.length_a   1.000
_cell.length_b   1.000
_cell.length_c   1.000
_cell.angle_alpha   90.00
_cell.angle_beta   90.00
_cell.angle_gamma   90.00
#
_symmetry.space_group_name_H-M   'P 1'
#
loop_
_entity.id
_entity.type
_entity.pdbx_description
1 polymer ?
#
loop_
_entity_poly.entity_id
_entity_poly.type
_entity_poly.pdbx_seq_one_letter_code
_entity_poly.pdbx_strand_id
1 'polypeptide(L)'
;VAATTIDRQFIDKVILGNGKTFIGKSINTIPSNGTKFPIAVRNAKSCQFANVTPEICGCMDKNMVRGKLVLCGEPGGEVLAYMNGAIGSIVQVAKSQNEFSQITVKPSLNLDPEDYVHVQSYTNSTKYPVAEILKSETFHDNNAPRIAIFSSRGPNSLVPEIMKPDISAPGVDILAAYSPLAPPSGDPDDKRKVKYNIISGTSMACPHVAGVAAYVKSFHPNWSPAAIKSAIMTTAKPINGTYNDMAGEFAYGSGNVNPHQAVHPGLVYDITKQDYVQML
;
A
#
# COMPACT_ATOMS: atom_id res chain seq x y z
N VAL A 1 -12.46 -11.95 2.22
CA VAL A 1 -11.85 -11.12 3.28
C VAL A 1 -11.32 -9.86 2.63
N ALA A 2 -11.80 -8.69 3.06
CA ALA A 2 -11.28 -7.40 2.63
C ALA A 2 -10.04 -6.99 3.44
N ALA A 3 -9.24 -6.09 2.87
CA ALA A 3 -8.00 -5.60 3.47
C ALA A 3 -8.20 -4.25 4.16
N THR A 4 -7.74 -4.15 5.41
CA THR A 4 -7.71 -2.91 6.17
C THR A 4 -6.29 -2.46 6.50
N THR A 5 -6.13 -1.16 6.72
CA THR A 5 -4.93 -0.58 7.35
C THR A 5 -4.85 -0.97 8.83
N ILE A 6 -3.64 -0.86 9.37
CA ILE A 6 -3.37 -0.90 10.81
C ILE A 6 -2.92 0.49 11.28
N ASP A 7 -2.78 0.66 12.58
CA ASP A 7 -2.32 1.89 13.22
C ASP A 7 -0.86 2.24 12.88
N ARG A 8 -0.04 1.27 12.50
CA ARG A 8 1.29 1.52 11.93
C ARG A 8 1.20 1.90 10.45
N GLN A 9 1.77 3.05 10.10
CA GLN A 9 2.08 3.43 8.73
C GLN A 9 3.59 3.59 8.51
N PHE A 10 4.06 3.39 7.30
CA PHE A 10 5.39 3.82 6.87
C PHE A 10 5.30 5.18 6.20
N ILE A 11 6.19 6.09 6.58
CA ILE A 11 6.33 7.40 5.96
C ILE A 11 7.79 7.63 5.57
N ASP A 12 7.97 8.37 4.49
CA ASP A 12 9.26 8.89 4.05
C ASP A 12 9.23 10.40 4.06
N LYS A 13 10.39 11.01 4.33
CA LYS A 13 10.54 12.47 4.28
C LYS A 13 11.51 12.84 3.18
N VAL A 14 11.14 13.84 2.39
CA VAL A 14 12.05 14.50 1.45
C VAL A 14 12.34 15.91 1.92
N ILE A 15 13.62 16.21 2.14
CA ILE A 15 14.10 17.52 2.57
C ILE A 15 14.74 18.23 1.37
N LEU A 16 14.12 19.32 0.93
CA LEU A 16 14.63 20.11 -0.18
C LEU A 16 15.82 20.99 0.23
N GLY A 17 16.57 21.48 -0.75
CA GLY A 17 17.69 22.41 -0.54
C GLY A 17 17.27 23.73 0.13
N ASN A 18 16.02 24.17 -0.04
CA ASN A 18 15.45 25.32 0.65
C ASN A 18 14.95 25.04 2.08
N GLY A 19 15.15 23.81 2.58
CA GLY A 19 14.76 23.41 3.94
C GLY A 19 13.31 22.95 4.10
N LYS A 20 12.46 23.09 3.08
CA LYS A 20 11.09 22.54 3.12
C LYS A 20 11.14 21.02 3.15
N THR A 21 10.25 20.42 3.93
CA THR A 21 10.12 18.98 4.08
C THR A 21 8.72 18.55 3.65
N PHE A 22 8.65 17.50 2.82
CA PHE A 22 7.39 16.87 2.42
C PHE A 22 7.36 15.43 2.88
N ILE A 23 6.16 14.92 3.17
CA ILE A 23 5.96 13.57 3.69
C ILE A 23 5.28 12.74 2.62
N GLY A 24 5.96 11.69 2.19
CA GLY A 24 5.43 10.71 1.26
C GLY A 24 5.35 9.33 1.87
N LYS A 25 5.10 8.35 1.01
CA LYS A 25 5.12 6.94 1.39
C LYS A 25 5.95 6.10 0.44
N SER A 26 6.72 5.22 1.03
CA SER A 26 7.32 4.03 0.45
C SER A 26 7.94 3.22 1.59
N ILE A 27 8.68 2.17 1.25
CA ILE A 27 9.58 1.49 2.17
C ILE A 27 10.99 1.62 1.61
N ASN A 28 11.58 2.80 1.85
CA ASN A 28 12.97 3.12 1.59
C ASN A 28 13.86 2.66 2.76
N THR A 29 14.61 1.58 2.54
CA THR A 29 15.56 1.06 3.53
C THR A 29 16.92 1.76 3.50
N ILE A 30 17.16 2.67 2.56
CA ILE A 30 18.48 3.22 2.26
C ILE A 30 18.65 4.55 3.00
N PRO A 31 19.60 4.66 3.95
CA PRO A 31 19.85 5.90 4.66
C PRO A 31 20.55 6.92 3.76
N SER A 32 20.15 8.18 3.88
CA SER A 32 20.79 9.32 3.21
C SER A 32 22.10 9.76 3.87
N ASN A 33 22.26 9.49 5.17
CA ASN A 33 23.39 9.96 6.00
C ASN A 33 23.63 11.49 5.89
N GLY A 34 22.56 12.29 5.78
CA GLY A 34 22.66 13.76 5.64
C GLY A 34 23.05 14.24 4.25
N THR A 35 23.10 13.34 3.26
CA THR A 35 23.52 13.69 1.90
C THR A 35 22.34 14.19 1.07
N LYS A 36 22.45 15.43 0.58
CA LYS A 36 21.56 15.99 -0.44
C LYS A 36 22.12 15.70 -1.82
N PHE A 37 21.29 15.18 -2.70
CA PHE A 37 21.65 14.88 -4.08
C PHE A 37 21.02 15.88 -5.05
N PRO A 38 21.70 16.20 -6.17
CA PRO A 38 21.11 17.02 -7.22
C PRO A 38 19.86 16.37 -7.78
N ILE A 39 18.89 17.20 -8.14
CA ILE A 39 17.67 16.79 -8.84
C ILE A 39 17.87 17.07 -10.33
N ALA A 40 17.52 16.12 -11.18
CA ALA A 40 17.53 16.30 -12.63
C ALA A 40 16.45 17.32 -13.03
N VAL A 41 16.82 18.30 -13.86
CA VAL A 41 15.93 19.35 -14.36
C VAL A 41 15.87 19.25 -15.87
N ARG A 42 14.66 19.31 -16.46
CA ARG A 42 14.44 19.22 -17.92
C ARG A 42 15.01 17.92 -18.53
N ASN A 43 14.80 16.79 -17.88
CA ASN A 43 15.31 15.46 -18.29
C ASN A 43 14.55 14.85 -19.47
N ALA A 44 13.34 15.32 -19.80
CA ALA A 44 12.50 14.82 -20.91
C ALA A 44 12.97 15.24 -22.33
N LYS A 45 14.23 15.67 -22.52
CA LYS A 45 14.72 16.12 -23.84
C LYS A 45 14.79 15.03 -24.91
N SER A 46 14.83 13.76 -24.50
CA SER A 46 14.87 12.61 -25.42
C SER A 46 13.48 12.16 -25.87
N CYS A 47 12.42 12.82 -25.40
CA CYS A 47 11.06 12.54 -25.85
C CYS A 47 10.83 13.13 -27.25
N GLN A 48 10.43 12.28 -28.20
CA GLN A 48 10.20 12.68 -29.60
C GLN A 48 8.80 13.26 -29.85
N PHE A 49 7.98 13.40 -28.81
CA PHE A 49 6.64 13.97 -28.89
C PHE A 49 6.66 15.49 -28.66
N ALA A 50 5.78 16.24 -29.33
CA ALA A 50 5.59 17.66 -29.05
C ALA A 50 4.85 17.84 -27.69
N ASN A 51 5.22 18.86 -26.91
CA ASN A 51 4.61 19.24 -25.62
C ASN A 51 4.72 18.20 -24.49
N VAL A 52 5.92 17.70 -24.23
CA VAL A 52 6.19 16.76 -23.14
C VAL A 52 6.50 17.55 -21.86
N THR A 53 5.83 17.20 -20.75
CA THR A 53 6.17 17.76 -19.44
C THR A 53 7.56 17.30 -19.02
N PRO A 54 8.39 18.16 -18.38
CA PRO A 54 9.73 17.79 -17.96
C PRO A 54 9.81 16.53 -17.08
N GLU A 55 8.73 16.19 -16.39
CA GLU A 55 8.62 15.12 -15.40
C GLU A 55 8.17 13.77 -15.96
N ILE A 56 8.11 13.62 -17.30
CA ILE A 56 7.93 12.31 -17.93
C ILE A 56 9.23 11.49 -17.77
N CYS A 57 9.13 10.38 -17.06
CA CYS A 57 10.24 9.45 -16.87
C CYS A 57 10.33 8.36 -17.97
N GLY A 58 9.39 8.34 -18.93
CA GLY A 58 9.41 7.40 -20.05
C GLY A 58 10.54 7.59 -21.07
N CYS A 59 11.10 8.80 -21.18
CA CYS A 59 12.03 9.16 -22.27
C CYS A 59 13.08 10.19 -21.83
N MET A 60 13.87 9.83 -20.82
CA MET A 60 14.90 10.71 -20.24
C MET A 60 16.26 10.64 -20.95
N ASP A 61 16.98 11.76 -20.97
CA ASP A 61 18.39 11.79 -21.36
C ASP A 61 19.27 11.22 -20.24
N LYS A 62 19.95 10.10 -20.52
CA LYS A 62 20.87 9.41 -19.62
C LYS A 62 21.92 10.35 -18.98
N ASN A 63 22.47 11.28 -19.74
CA ASN A 63 23.51 12.19 -19.25
C ASN A 63 22.94 13.23 -18.28
N MET A 64 21.65 13.54 -18.39
CA MET A 64 20.99 14.50 -17.51
C MET A 64 20.59 13.90 -16.16
N VAL A 65 20.26 12.61 -16.12
CA VAL A 65 19.73 11.91 -14.93
C VAL A 65 20.78 11.13 -14.14
N ARG A 66 21.87 10.70 -14.78
CA ARG A 66 22.91 9.89 -14.12
C ARG A 66 23.44 10.58 -12.86
N GLY A 67 23.39 9.88 -11.73
CA GLY A 67 23.89 10.40 -10.45
C GLY A 67 22.95 11.38 -9.73
N LYS A 68 21.70 11.55 -10.20
CA LYS A 68 20.73 12.52 -9.67
C LYS A 68 19.43 11.85 -9.24
N LEU A 69 18.69 12.54 -8.38
CA LEU A 69 17.27 12.27 -8.14
C LEU A 69 16.46 12.72 -9.35
N VAL A 70 15.39 12.00 -9.68
CA VAL A 70 14.46 12.39 -10.73
C VAL A 70 13.07 12.68 -10.18
N LEU A 71 12.35 13.59 -10.82
CA LEU A 71 10.92 13.79 -10.60
C LEU A 71 10.18 12.98 -11.66
N CYS A 72 9.34 12.04 -11.24
CA CYS A 72 8.47 11.27 -12.12
C CYS A 72 7.01 11.63 -11.86
N GLY A 73 6.36 12.24 -12.85
CA GLY A 73 4.95 12.65 -12.76
C GLY A 73 3.94 11.51 -12.85
N GLU A 74 4.41 10.28 -13.06
CA GLU A 74 3.59 9.09 -13.16
C GLU A 74 4.30 7.89 -12.49
N PRO A 75 3.53 6.97 -11.86
CA PRO A 75 4.08 5.76 -11.29
C PRO A 75 4.63 4.81 -12.37
N GLY A 76 5.71 4.08 -12.04
CA GLY A 76 6.37 3.12 -12.93
C GLY A 76 7.49 3.73 -13.78
N GLY A 77 7.50 5.05 -13.98
CA GLY A 77 8.55 5.75 -14.70
C GLY A 77 9.92 5.70 -14.02
N GLU A 78 9.96 5.52 -12.70
CA GLU A 78 11.18 5.42 -11.91
C GLU A 78 12.07 4.24 -12.29
N VAL A 79 11.49 3.14 -12.80
CA VAL A 79 12.26 1.98 -13.29
C VAL A 79 13.19 2.40 -14.43
N LEU A 80 12.66 3.14 -15.39
CA LEU A 80 13.44 3.68 -16.51
C LEU A 80 14.46 4.72 -16.05
N ALA A 81 14.18 5.46 -14.98
CA ALA A 81 15.14 6.37 -14.36
C ALA A 81 16.34 5.61 -13.80
N TYR A 82 16.10 4.52 -13.08
CA TYR A 82 17.18 3.71 -12.52
C TYR A 82 18.03 3.07 -13.62
N MET A 83 17.42 2.58 -14.71
CA MET A 83 18.14 2.05 -15.88
C MET A 83 19.04 3.10 -16.54
N ASN A 84 18.66 4.38 -16.48
CA ASN A 84 19.45 5.50 -16.97
C ASN A 84 20.46 6.05 -15.93
N GLY A 85 20.58 5.41 -14.77
CA GLY A 85 21.57 5.73 -13.75
C GLY A 85 21.13 6.80 -12.75
N ALA A 86 19.83 7.08 -12.66
CA ALA A 86 19.29 7.87 -11.55
C ALA A 86 19.59 7.16 -10.23
N ILE A 87 19.88 7.95 -9.20
CA ILE A 87 20.20 7.40 -7.88
C ILE A 87 18.95 7.22 -7.01
N GLY A 88 17.80 7.70 -7.46
CA GLY A 88 16.55 7.73 -6.69
C GLY A 88 15.47 8.55 -7.41
N SER A 89 14.23 8.52 -6.92
CA SER A 89 13.10 9.21 -7.54
C SER A 89 12.12 9.80 -6.53
N ILE A 90 11.51 10.91 -6.89
CA ILE A 90 10.33 11.47 -6.24
C ILE A 90 9.19 11.26 -7.22
N VAL A 91 8.22 10.43 -6.85
CA VAL A 91 7.17 9.96 -7.77
C VAL A 91 5.83 10.56 -7.37
N GLN A 92 5.11 11.12 -8.33
CA GLN A 92 3.73 11.52 -8.14
C GLN A 92 2.83 10.30 -8.24
N VAL A 93 1.98 10.10 -7.24
CA VAL A 93 0.93 9.07 -7.26
C VAL A 93 -0.43 9.69 -6.96
N ALA A 94 -1.51 9.02 -7.38
CA ALA A 94 -2.84 9.44 -6.96
C ALA A 94 -2.98 9.32 -5.43
N LYS A 95 -3.82 10.17 -4.80
CA LYS A 95 -4.04 10.12 -3.33
C LYS A 95 -4.39 8.71 -2.84
N SER A 96 -5.19 7.97 -3.61
CA SER A 96 -5.52 6.56 -3.36
C SER A 96 -4.31 5.64 -3.33
N GLN A 97 -3.36 5.82 -4.25
CA GLN A 97 -2.15 5.02 -4.33
C GLN A 97 -1.14 5.38 -3.23
N ASN A 98 -1.30 6.53 -2.58
CA ASN A 98 -0.53 6.93 -1.41
C ASN A 98 -1.08 6.35 -0.08
N GLU A 99 -1.95 5.32 -0.13
CA GLU A 99 -2.49 4.67 1.07
C GLU A 99 -1.67 3.48 1.57
N PHE A 100 -0.83 2.88 0.71
CA PHE A 100 0.03 1.75 1.04
C PHE A 100 1.46 1.98 0.53
N SER A 101 2.41 1.26 1.12
CA SER A 101 3.83 1.51 0.90
C SER A 101 4.43 0.46 -0.05
N GLN A 102 5.23 0.90 -1.01
CA GLN A 102 6.00 0.00 -1.89
C GLN A 102 7.47 0.03 -1.53
N ILE A 103 8.12 -1.12 -1.59
CA ILE A 103 9.56 -1.22 -1.33
C ILE A 103 10.33 -0.67 -2.52
N THR A 104 11.18 0.32 -2.24
CA THR A 104 11.96 1.01 -3.26
C THR A 104 13.35 0.40 -3.37
N VAL A 105 13.84 0.24 -4.61
CA VAL A 105 15.18 -0.30 -4.92
C VAL A 105 16.28 0.74 -4.68
N LYS A 106 15.93 2.00 -4.88
CA LYS A 106 16.75 3.20 -4.69
C LYS A 106 16.04 4.14 -3.72
N PRO A 107 16.75 5.12 -3.10
CA PRO A 107 16.12 6.17 -2.32
C PRO A 107 15.01 6.87 -3.09
N SER A 108 13.77 6.51 -2.78
CA SER A 108 12.60 7.02 -3.49
C SER A 108 11.41 7.12 -2.56
N LEU A 109 10.45 7.98 -2.91
CA LEU A 109 9.17 8.10 -2.21
C LEU A 109 8.06 8.48 -3.18
N ASN A 110 6.84 8.14 -2.81
CA ASN A 110 5.63 8.60 -3.48
C ASN A 110 5.08 9.83 -2.76
N LEU A 111 4.77 10.88 -3.51
CA LEU A 111 4.06 12.06 -3.04
C LEU A 111 2.68 12.12 -3.68
N ASP A 112 1.72 12.68 -2.95
CA ASP A 112 0.46 13.06 -3.55
C ASP A 112 0.65 14.28 -4.50
N PRO A 113 -0.35 14.60 -5.34
CA PRO A 113 -0.20 15.67 -6.32
C PRO A 113 0.02 17.07 -5.69
N GLU A 114 -0.48 17.31 -4.49
CA GLU A 114 -0.40 18.62 -3.83
C GLU A 114 1.03 18.89 -3.39
N ASP A 115 1.65 17.93 -2.68
CA ASP A 115 3.04 18.03 -2.26
C ASP A 115 4.01 17.94 -3.44
N TYR A 116 3.70 17.10 -4.43
CA TYR A 116 4.55 16.94 -5.62
C TYR A 116 4.69 18.23 -6.42
N VAL A 117 3.61 18.99 -6.62
CA VAL A 117 3.64 20.30 -7.31
C VAL A 117 4.52 21.30 -6.56
N HIS A 118 4.59 21.24 -5.23
CA HIS A 118 5.51 22.09 -4.48
C HIS A 118 6.98 21.72 -4.68
N VAL A 119 7.30 20.43 -4.84
CA VAL A 119 8.65 19.99 -5.21
C VAL A 119 9.00 20.47 -6.63
N GLN A 120 8.08 20.33 -7.60
CA GLN A 120 8.24 20.86 -8.95
C GLN A 120 8.47 22.38 -8.98
N SER A 121 7.70 23.13 -8.20
CA SER A 121 7.85 24.58 -8.08
C SER A 121 9.25 24.94 -7.55
N TYR A 122 9.71 24.22 -6.51
CA TYR A 122 11.07 24.39 -6.01
C TYR A 122 12.13 24.09 -7.08
N THR A 123 12.02 22.97 -7.81
CA THR A 123 13.00 22.62 -8.84
C THR A 123 13.11 23.67 -9.94
N ASN A 124 12.00 24.34 -10.27
CA ASN A 124 11.96 25.42 -11.27
C ASN A 124 12.47 26.77 -10.72
N SER A 125 12.46 26.95 -9.40
CA SER A 125 12.87 28.20 -8.74
C SER A 125 14.40 28.36 -8.59
N THR A 126 15.18 27.30 -8.77
CA THR A 126 16.63 27.32 -8.59
C THR A 126 17.37 26.59 -9.73
N LYS A 127 18.59 27.05 -10.04
CA LYS A 127 19.46 26.43 -11.05
C LYS A 127 20.08 25.11 -10.57
N TYR A 128 20.19 24.92 -9.26
CA TYR A 128 20.86 23.75 -8.65
C TYR A 128 19.96 23.12 -7.59
N PRO A 129 18.80 22.56 -7.97
CA PRO A 129 17.92 21.93 -7.00
C PRO A 129 18.58 20.67 -6.45
N VAL A 130 18.55 20.55 -5.13
CA VAL A 130 18.98 19.37 -4.39
C VAL A 130 17.87 18.90 -3.45
N ALA A 131 17.85 17.62 -3.13
CA ALA A 131 17.01 17.05 -2.08
C ALA A 131 17.68 15.86 -1.40
N GLU A 132 17.24 15.58 -0.19
CA GLU A 132 17.59 14.40 0.59
C GLU A 132 16.32 13.58 0.83
N ILE A 133 16.38 12.28 0.58
CA ILE A 133 15.29 11.34 0.88
C ILE A 133 15.72 10.52 2.09
N LEU A 134 15.01 10.67 3.20
CA LEU A 134 15.32 9.95 4.42
C LEU A 134 14.89 8.48 4.31
N LYS A 135 15.52 7.64 5.13
CA LYS A 135 15.06 6.27 5.37
C LYS A 135 13.64 6.31 5.97
N SER A 136 12.80 5.35 5.61
CA SER A 136 11.44 5.25 6.16
C SER A 136 11.44 5.15 7.67
N GLU A 137 10.46 5.81 8.28
CA GLU A 137 10.11 5.68 9.69
C GLU A 137 8.66 5.24 9.84
N THR A 138 8.31 4.76 11.03
CA THR A 138 6.94 4.37 11.34
C THR A 138 6.19 5.54 11.98
N PHE A 139 4.96 5.75 11.55
CA PHE A 139 4.02 6.71 12.12
C PHE A 139 2.79 6.00 12.68
N HIS A 140 2.22 6.53 13.77
CA HIS A 140 1.00 6.00 14.39
C HIS A 140 -0.23 6.75 13.88
N ASP A 141 -1.07 6.05 13.12
CA ASP A 141 -2.30 6.55 12.53
C ASP A 141 -3.53 6.24 13.41
N ASN A 142 -4.01 7.27 14.08
CA ASN A 142 -5.20 7.21 14.94
C ASN A 142 -6.51 6.95 14.17
N ASN A 143 -6.50 7.04 12.83
CA ASN A 143 -7.69 6.84 12.01
C ASN A 143 -7.81 5.39 11.49
N ALA A 144 -6.95 4.47 11.91
CA ALA A 144 -7.04 3.06 11.55
C ALA A 144 -8.10 2.30 12.41
N PRO A 145 -8.69 1.20 11.90
CA PRO A 145 -8.52 0.63 10.56
C PRO A 145 -9.38 1.34 9.51
N ARG A 146 -8.84 1.51 8.31
CA ARG A 146 -9.59 1.92 7.10
C ARG A 146 -9.53 0.85 6.04
N ILE A 147 -10.53 0.81 5.16
CA ILE A 147 -10.49 -0.10 4.02
C ILE A 147 -9.45 0.38 3.01
N ALA A 148 -8.57 -0.52 2.60
CA ALA A 148 -7.56 -0.22 1.60
C ALA A 148 -8.22 0.04 0.24
N ILE A 149 -7.78 1.07 -0.50
CA ILE A 149 -8.36 1.38 -1.81
C ILE A 149 -8.33 0.21 -2.82
N PHE A 150 -7.32 -0.67 -2.75
CA PHE A 150 -7.21 -1.80 -3.68
C PHE A 150 -8.13 -2.98 -3.33
N SER A 151 -8.70 -3.02 -2.13
CA SER A 151 -9.53 -4.15 -1.68
C SER A 151 -10.76 -4.28 -2.57
N SER A 152 -11.03 -5.40 -3.23
CA SER A 152 -12.22 -5.48 -4.08
C SER A 152 -13.51 -5.23 -3.28
N ARG A 153 -14.46 -4.50 -3.89
CA ARG A 153 -15.77 -4.20 -3.32
C ARG A 153 -16.83 -5.14 -3.89
N GLY A 154 -17.91 -5.34 -3.14
CA GLY A 154 -19.16 -5.89 -3.66
C GLY A 154 -19.95 -4.90 -4.54
N PRO A 155 -21.19 -5.23 -4.90
CA PRO A 155 -21.95 -6.41 -4.46
C PRO A 155 -21.44 -7.72 -5.07
N ASN A 156 -21.97 -8.84 -4.57
CA ASN A 156 -21.75 -10.14 -5.20
C ASN A 156 -22.47 -10.20 -6.55
N SER A 157 -21.70 -10.28 -7.64
CA SER A 157 -22.27 -10.28 -9.00
C SER A 157 -22.99 -11.57 -9.38
N LEU A 158 -22.77 -12.66 -8.66
CA LEU A 158 -23.39 -13.96 -8.93
C LEU A 158 -24.70 -14.15 -8.16
N VAL A 159 -24.72 -13.74 -6.88
CA VAL A 159 -25.91 -13.81 -6.02
C VAL A 159 -26.00 -12.50 -5.23
N PRO A 160 -26.63 -11.45 -5.79
CA PRO A 160 -26.69 -10.12 -5.19
C PRO A 160 -27.28 -10.07 -3.78
N GLU A 161 -28.16 -11.03 -3.45
CA GLU A 161 -28.78 -11.19 -2.13
C GLU A 161 -27.78 -11.61 -1.05
N ILE A 162 -26.63 -12.15 -1.43
CA ILE A 162 -25.55 -12.53 -0.50
C ILE A 162 -24.45 -11.48 -0.57
N MET A 163 -24.43 -10.62 0.44
CA MET A 163 -23.45 -9.54 0.59
C MET A 163 -22.00 -10.07 0.58
N LYS A 164 -21.13 -9.35 -0.16
CA LYS A 164 -19.68 -9.53 -0.17
C LYS A 164 -18.96 -8.19 -0.08
N PRO A 165 -17.77 -8.13 0.55
CA PRO A 165 -17.08 -9.22 1.26
C PRO A 165 -17.77 -9.58 2.59
N ASP A 166 -17.39 -10.69 3.23
CA ASP A 166 -18.01 -11.08 4.52
C ASP A 166 -17.40 -10.35 5.74
N ILE A 167 -16.10 -10.07 5.70
CA ILE A 167 -15.31 -9.56 6.83
C ILE A 167 -14.04 -8.87 6.31
N SER A 168 -13.46 -7.99 7.13
CA SER A 168 -12.18 -7.31 6.91
C SER A 168 -11.11 -7.68 7.95
N ALA A 169 -9.85 -7.59 7.55
CA ALA A 169 -8.71 -7.83 8.43
C ALA A 169 -7.44 -7.08 7.96
N PRO A 170 -6.42 -6.93 8.83
CA PRO A 170 -5.14 -6.31 8.48
C PRO A 170 -4.54 -6.86 7.19
N GLY A 171 -4.38 -6.00 6.19
CA GLY A 171 -3.86 -6.37 4.88
C GLY A 171 -2.96 -5.32 4.24
N VAL A 172 -2.69 -4.20 4.91
CA VAL A 172 -1.79 -3.15 4.41
C VAL A 172 -0.50 -3.15 5.22
N ASP A 173 0.62 -3.10 4.50
CA ASP A 173 1.98 -3.04 5.00
C ASP A 173 2.27 -4.12 6.05
N ILE A 174 1.93 -5.37 5.73
CA ILE A 174 2.09 -6.51 6.63
C ILE A 174 3.49 -7.11 6.50
N LEU A 175 4.20 -7.21 7.62
CA LEU A 175 5.51 -7.86 7.70
C LEU A 175 5.34 -9.37 7.89
N ALA A 176 5.90 -10.17 6.98
CA ALA A 176 5.86 -11.63 7.07
C ALA A 176 7.16 -12.26 6.55
N ALA A 177 7.34 -13.56 6.80
CA ALA A 177 8.48 -14.31 6.27
C ALA A 177 8.50 -14.26 4.74
N TYR A 178 9.69 -14.18 4.17
CA TYR A 178 9.87 -14.05 2.72
C TYR A 178 11.07 -14.85 2.23
N SER A 179 11.01 -15.33 1.00
CA SER A 179 12.08 -16.12 0.42
C SER A 179 13.32 -15.24 0.18
N PRO A 180 14.52 -15.62 0.65
CA PRO A 180 15.75 -14.87 0.37
C PRO A 180 16.19 -14.97 -1.10
N LEU A 181 15.49 -15.75 -1.93
CA LEU A 181 15.71 -15.85 -3.36
C LEU A 181 14.87 -14.84 -4.15
N ALA A 182 13.82 -14.29 -3.55
CA ALA A 182 12.95 -13.32 -4.19
C ALA A 182 13.38 -11.88 -3.85
N PRO A 183 13.38 -10.95 -4.82
CA PRO A 183 13.67 -9.55 -4.57
C PRO A 183 12.59 -8.91 -3.68
N PRO A 184 12.94 -8.17 -2.62
CA PRO A 184 11.94 -7.61 -1.72
C PRO A 184 11.03 -6.56 -2.40
N SER A 185 11.53 -5.81 -3.38
CA SER A 185 10.70 -4.89 -4.18
C SER A 185 9.87 -5.57 -5.27
N GLY A 186 10.12 -6.84 -5.57
CA GLY A 186 9.62 -7.51 -6.78
C GLY A 186 10.34 -7.13 -8.08
N ASP A 187 11.26 -6.16 -8.03
CA ASP A 187 12.06 -5.72 -9.18
C ASP A 187 13.20 -6.75 -9.44
N PRO A 188 13.35 -7.27 -10.67
CA PRO A 188 14.45 -8.18 -11.02
C PRO A 188 15.85 -7.64 -10.75
N ASP A 189 16.04 -6.31 -10.76
CA ASP A 189 17.31 -5.64 -10.50
C ASP A 189 17.59 -5.43 -9.01
N ASP A 190 16.60 -5.64 -8.13
CA ASP A 190 16.80 -5.62 -6.70
C ASP A 190 17.52 -6.89 -6.22
N LYS A 191 18.82 -6.77 -5.95
CA LYS A 191 19.65 -7.88 -5.48
C LYS A 191 19.62 -8.08 -3.97
N ARG A 192 18.82 -7.29 -3.23
CA ARG A 192 18.70 -7.46 -1.76
C ARG A 192 18.10 -8.81 -1.43
N LYS A 193 18.56 -9.41 -0.34
CA LYS A 193 18.02 -10.66 0.21
C LYS A 193 17.53 -10.40 1.62
N VAL A 194 16.27 -10.73 1.88
CA VAL A 194 15.63 -10.50 3.17
C VAL A 194 14.98 -11.78 3.66
N LYS A 195 14.91 -11.94 4.99
CA LYS A 195 14.16 -13.05 5.62
C LYS A 195 12.69 -12.69 5.85
N TYR A 196 12.38 -11.39 5.84
CA TYR A 196 11.05 -10.85 6.04
C TYR A 196 10.83 -9.73 5.04
N ASN A 197 9.59 -9.62 4.57
CA ASN A 197 9.19 -8.60 3.63
C ASN A 197 7.89 -7.93 4.08
N ILE A 198 7.67 -6.69 3.63
CA ILE A 198 6.47 -5.92 3.93
C ILE A 198 5.67 -5.76 2.64
N ILE A 199 4.47 -6.33 2.63
CA ILE A 199 3.61 -6.34 1.45
C ILE A 199 2.15 -6.06 1.84
N SER A 200 1.40 -5.59 0.85
CA SER A 200 -0.01 -5.22 0.97
C SER A 200 -0.87 -6.09 0.06
N GLY A 201 -2.07 -6.44 0.51
CA GLY A 201 -3.04 -7.19 -0.28
C GLY A 201 -4.13 -7.84 0.55
N THR A 202 -5.25 -8.17 -0.10
CA THR A 202 -6.24 -9.10 0.48
C THR A 202 -5.64 -10.48 0.73
N SER A 203 -4.60 -10.85 -0.03
CA SER A 203 -3.74 -12.02 0.23
C SER A 203 -3.05 -11.98 1.59
N MET A 204 -2.86 -10.81 2.20
CA MET A 204 -2.30 -10.65 3.55
C MET A 204 -3.41 -10.62 4.61
N ALA A 205 -4.60 -10.10 4.28
CA ALA A 205 -5.76 -10.13 5.17
C ALA A 205 -6.35 -11.55 5.34
N CYS A 206 -6.40 -12.33 4.25
CA CYS A 206 -6.89 -13.70 4.25
C CYS A 206 -6.25 -14.61 5.31
N PRO A 207 -4.91 -14.73 5.42
CA PRO A 207 -4.27 -15.60 6.40
C PRO A 207 -4.51 -15.15 7.85
N HIS A 208 -4.73 -13.85 8.10
CA HIS A 208 -5.15 -13.40 9.44
C HIS A 208 -6.50 -14.02 9.82
N VAL A 209 -7.51 -13.93 8.95
CA VAL A 209 -8.83 -14.52 9.22
C VAL A 209 -8.78 -16.05 9.27
N ALA A 210 -7.96 -16.68 8.44
CA ALA A 210 -7.75 -18.14 8.51
C ALA A 210 -7.16 -18.55 9.88
N GLY A 211 -6.18 -17.80 10.39
CA GLY A 211 -5.64 -17.98 11.73
C GLY A 211 -6.69 -17.79 12.83
N VAL A 212 -7.56 -16.78 12.69
CA VAL A 212 -8.69 -16.57 13.62
C VAL A 212 -9.69 -17.71 13.57
N ALA A 213 -10.02 -18.22 12.37
CA ALA A 213 -10.92 -19.35 12.22
C ALA A 213 -10.34 -20.62 12.89
N ALA A 214 -9.05 -20.88 12.72
CA ALA A 214 -8.36 -21.98 13.41
C ALA A 214 -8.33 -21.77 14.93
N TYR A 215 -8.10 -20.55 15.39
CA TYR A 215 -8.16 -20.18 16.80
C TYR A 215 -9.54 -20.47 17.39
N VAL A 216 -10.62 -19.98 16.77
CA VAL A 216 -12.01 -20.28 17.19
C VAL A 216 -12.29 -21.79 17.18
N LYS A 217 -11.86 -22.50 16.12
CA LYS A 217 -12.03 -23.97 16.01
C LYS A 217 -11.35 -24.73 17.16
N SER A 218 -10.22 -24.23 17.67
CA SER A 218 -9.51 -24.87 18.79
C SER A 218 -10.30 -24.84 20.10
N PHE A 219 -11.16 -23.82 20.29
CA PHE A 219 -12.08 -23.72 21.43
C PHE A 219 -13.43 -24.39 21.17
N HIS A 220 -13.82 -24.51 19.89
CA HIS A 220 -15.07 -25.17 19.47
C HIS A 220 -14.82 -26.28 18.44
N PRO A 221 -14.22 -27.42 18.84
CA PRO A 221 -13.79 -28.47 17.89
C PRO A 221 -14.93 -29.08 17.07
N ASN A 222 -16.18 -28.98 17.53
CA ASN A 222 -17.35 -29.56 16.88
C ASN A 222 -18.12 -28.57 15.99
N TRP A 223 -17.76 -27.28 15.98
CA TRP A 223 -18.48 -26.29 15.17
C TRP A 223 -18.29 -26.51 13.68
N SER A 224 -19.36 -26.29 12.92
CA SER A 224 -19.32 -26.30 11.46
C SER A 224 -18.48 -25.11 10.93
N PRO A 225 -18.05 -25.15 9.65
CA PRO A 225 -17.45 -23.97 9.01
C PRO A 225 -18.39 -22.76 9.01
N ALA A 226 -19.71 -22.96 8.88
CA ALA A 226 -20.69 -21.88 8.89
C ALA A 226 -20.83 -21.24 10.28
N ALA A 227 -20.85 -22.04 11.34
CA ALA A 227 -20.85 -21.55 12.73
C ALA A 227 -19.59 -20.72 13.04
N ILE A 228 -18.41 -21.15 12.59
CA ILE A 228 -17.16 -20.40 12.78
C ILE A 228 -17.19 -19.09 11.99
N LYS A 229 -17.63 -19.14 10.72
CA LYS A 229 -17.80 -17.94 9.91
C LYS A 229 -18.79 -16.97 10.57
N SER A 230 -19.92 -17.47 11.06
CA SER A 230 -20.93 -16.68 11.75
C SER A 230 -20.35 -16.01 12.99
N ALA A 231 -19.64 -16.75 13.84
CA ALA A 231 -19.01 -16.21 15.04
C ALA A 231 -18.02 -15.07 14.72
N ILE A 232 -17.21 -15.23 13.66
CA ILE A 232 -16.28 -14.19 13.21
C ILE A 232 -17.02 -12.94 12.72
N MET A 233 -18.11 -13.12 11.97
CA MET A 233 -18.89 -12.02 11.40
C MET A 233 -19.70 -11.26 12.45
N THR A 234 -20.44 -11.95 13.31
CA THR A 234 -21.35 -11.33 14.28
C THR A 234 -20.63 -10.64 15.43
N THR A 235 -19.34 -10.94 15.63
CA THR A 235 -18.50 -10.33 16.68
C THR A 235 -17.49 -9.31 16.15
N ALA A 236 -17.51 -9.06 14.84
CA ALA A 236 -16.65 -8.09 14.19
C ALA A 236 -16.80 -6.69 14.80
N LYS A 237 -15.71 -5.92 14.83
CA LYS A 237 -15.76 -4.51 15.22
C LYS A 237 -16.23 -3.68 14.02
N PRO A 238 -17.22 -2.78 14.19
CA PRO A 238 -17.58 -1.84 13.15
C PRO A 238 -16.35 -1.06 12.67
N ILE A 239 -16.26 -0.86 11.36
CA ILE A 239 -15.29 0.06 10.77
C ILE A 239 -16.01 1.37 10.57
N ASN A 240 -15.49 2.46 11.12
CA ASN A 240 -15.96 3.79 10.76
C ASN A 240 -15.62 3.99 9.30
N GLY A 241 -16.63 3.90 8.42
CA GLY A 241 -16.46 4.27 7.03
C GLY A 241 -15.87 5.67 7.00
N THR A 242 -14.72 5.85 6.36
CA THR A 242 -14.35 7.20 5.94
C THR A 242 -15.50 7.68 5.07
N TYR A 243 -16.16 8.79 5.45
CA TYR A 243 -17.39 9.34 4.85
C TYR A 243 -17.39 9.43 3.30
N ASN A 244 -16.25 9.19 2.64
CA ASN A 244 -16.08 9.18 1.19
C ASN A 244 -16.19 7.78 0.52
N ASP A 245 -16.17 6.64 1.24
CA ASP A 245 -16.38 5.31 0.64
C ASP A 245 -17.86 4.92 0.75
N MET A 246 -18.66 5.36 -0.22
CA MET A 246 -20.11 5.08 -0.31
C MET A 246 -20.46 3.58 -0.40
N ALA A 247 -19.45 2.69 -0.51
CA ALA A 247 -19.67 1.25 -0.60
C ALA A 247 -20.16 0.61 0.70
N GLY A 248 -19.95 1.23 1.87
CA GLY A 248 -20.45 0.72 3.16
C GLY A 248 -20.03 -0.74 3.40
N GLU A 249 -20.98 -1.59 3.72
CA GLU A 249 -20.76 -3.01 3.95
C GLU A 249 -20.24 -3.76 2.69
N PHE A 250 -20.43 -3.23 1.48
CA PHE A 250 -19.77 -3.77 0.28
C PHE A 250 -18.26 -3.51 0.24
N ALA A 251 -17.73 -2.67 1.13
CA ALA A 251 -16.28 -2.53 1.33
C ALA A 251 -15.75 -3.44 2.43
N TYR A 252 -16.46 -3.56 3.56
CA TYR A 252 -15.92 -4.18 4.78
C TYR A 252 -16.68 -5.39 5.33
N GLY A 253 -17.81 -5.76 4.75
CA GLY A 253 -18.68 -6.82 5.26
C GLY A 253 -19.20 -6.50 6.66
N SER A 254 -19.10 -7.45 7.58
CA SER A 254 -19.52 -7.24 8.97
C SER A 254 -18.58 -6.33 9.79
N GLY A 255 -17.40 -5.99 9.27
CA GLY A 255 -16.43 -5.12 9.93
C GLY A 255 -15.04 -5.73 10.07
N ASN A 256 -14.21 -5.18 10.95
CA ASN A 256 -12.86 -5.66 11.22
C ASN A 256 -12.88 -6.83 12.20
N VAL A 257 -12.15 -7.90 11.88
CA VAL A 257 -12.10 -9.13 12.69
C VAL A 257 -11.75 -8.85 14.16
N ASN A 258 -12.43 -9.56 15.07
CA ASN A 258 -12.21 -9.49 16.52
C ASN A 258 -11.98 -10.89 17.10
N PRO A 259 -10.71 -11.36 17.13
CA PRO A 259 -10.40 -12.75 17.49
C PRO A 259 -10.89 -13.15 18.88
N HIS A 260 -10.80 -12.23 19.85
CA HIS A 260 -11.17 -12.50 21.24
C HIS A 260 -12.68 -12.72 21.39
N GLN A 261 -13.51 -11.86 20.79
CA GLN A 261 -14.97 -12.00 20.90
C GLN A 261 -15.50 -13.17 20.08
N ALA A 262 -14.85 -13.53 18.97
CA ALA A 262 -15.28 -14.64 18.11
C ALA A 262 -15.27 -16.02 18.80
N VAL A 263 -14.56 -16.18 19.92
CA VAL A 263 -14.60 -17.40 20.73
C VAL A 263 -15.92 -17.54 21.49
N HIS A 264 -16.58 -16.45 21.86
CA HIS A 264 -17.83 -16.49 22.62
C HIS A 264 -18.89 -15.57 21.98
N PRO A 265 -19.39 -15.91 20.78
CA PRO A 265 -20.33 -15.07 20.04
C PRO A 265 -21.75 -15.04 20.63
N GLY A 266 -22.03 -15.87 21.65
CA GLY A 266 -23.36 -16.12 22.18
C GLY A 266 -24.19 -17.00 21.25
N LEU A 267 -24.53 -16.49 20.07
CA LEU A 267 -25.34 -17.18 19.06
C LEU A 267 -24.59 -17.26 17.73
N VAL A 268 -24.91 -18.28 16.94
CA VAL A 268 -24.39 -18.49 15.58
C VAL A 268 -25.53 -18.80 14.61
N TYR A 269 -25.38 -18.33 13.37
CA TYR A 269 -26.23 -18.70 12.23
C TYR A 269 -25.57 -19.88 11.52
N ASP A 270 -25.96 -21.10 11.91
CA ASP A 270 -25.41 -22.33 11.34
C ASP A 270 -26.23 -22.80 10.14
N ILE A 271 -25.56 -23.38 9.15
CA ILE A 271 -26.14 -23.99 7.96
C ILE A 271 -25.33 -25.21 7.54
N THR A 272 -26.01 -26.14 6.88
CA THR A 272 -25.44 -27.41 6.42
C THR A 272 -25.08 -27.35 4.94
N LYS A 273 -24.37 -28.36 4.47
CA LYS A 273 -24.13 -28.57 3.03
C LYS A 273 -25.43 -28.62 2.23
N GLN A 274 -26.49 -29.21 2.78
CA GLN A 274 -27.75 -29.37 2.06
C GLN A 274 -28.43 -28.02 1.80
N ASP A 275 -28.29 -27.07 2.71
CA ASP A 275 -28.86 -25.72 2.56
C ASP A 275 -28.21 -24.99 1.37
N TYR A 276 -26.89 -25.15 1.17
CA TYR A 276 -26.22 -24.62 -0.03
C TYR A 276 -26.72 -25.28 -1.32
N VAL A 277 -27.02 -26.58 -1.30
CA VAL A 277 -27.54 -27.30 -2.48
C VAL A 277 -28.97 -26.86 -2.81
N GLN A 278 -29.80 -26.55 -1.80
CA GLN A 278 -31.16 -26.03 -2.01
C GLN A 278 -31.16 -24.61 -2.58
N MET A 279 -30.07 -23.86 -2.41
CA MET A 279 -29.90 -22.51 -2.93
C MET A 279 -29.38 -22.47 -4.38
N LEU A 280 -28.76 -23.56 -4.86
CA LEU A 280 -28.23 -23.70 -6.22
C LEU A 280 -29.33 -24.08 -7.22
#